data_AF-A0A6I0E938-F1
#
_entry.id   AF-A0A6I0E938-F1
#
_cell.length_a   1.000
_cell.length_b   1.000
_cell.length_c   1.000
_cell.angle_alpha   90.00
_cell.angle_beta   90.00
_cell.angle_gamma   90.00
#
_symmetry.space_group_name_H-M   'P 1'
#
loop_
_entity.id
_entity.type
_entity.pdbx_description
1 polymer ?
#
loop_
_entity_poly.entity_id
_entity_poly.type
_entity_poly.pdbx_seq_one_letter_code
_entity_poly.pdbx_strand_id
1 'polypeptide(L)' 'MQRLVITSEDFQALRIAINAALVEVGEREMELSVADITLRLLDAYLMGERDPKKLADAIVFNTAKGYVN' A
#
# COMPACT_ATOMS: atom_id res chain seq x y z
N MET A 1 -17.87 -4.94 18.46
CA MET A 1 -17.17 -4.58 17.21
C MET A 1 -17.33 -3.09 16.99
N GLN A 2 -16.25 -2.31 17.05
CA GLN A 2 -16.29 -0.90 16.62
C GLN A 2 -16.46 -0.85 15.10
N ARG A 3 -17.36 0.01 14.62
CA ARG A 3 -17.57 0.22 13.19
C ARG A 3 -16.36 0.98 12.65
N LEU A 4 -15.59 0.35 11.76
CA LEU A 4 -14.48 0.99 11.09
C LEU A 4 -15.08 1.97 10.07
N VAL A 5 -14.97 3.27 10.35
CA VAL A 5 -15.45 4.33 9.44
C VAL A 5 -14.24 4.79 8.65
N ILE A 6 -14.24 4.52 7.34
CA ILE A 6 -13.26 5.09 6.43
C ILE A 6 -13.70 6.52 6.14
N THR A 7 -12.89 7.49 6.54
CA THR A 7 -13.13 8.90 6.30
C THR A 7 -12.66 9.31 4.90
N SER A 8 -13.03 10.52 4.46
CA SER A 8 -12.51 11.09 3.23
C SER A 8 -10.99 11.29 3.26
N GLU A 9 -10.41 11.58 4.42
CA GLU A 9 -8.97 11.72 4.59
C GLU A 9 -8.26 10.38 4.43
N ASP A 10 -8.83 9.31 4.98
CA ASP A 10 -8.33 7.95 4.82
C ASP A 10 -8.32 7.51 3.36
N PHE A 11 -9.38 7.84 2.60
CA PHE A 11 -9.42 7.61 1.16
C PHE A 11 -8.33 8.38 0.40
N GLN A 12 -8.07 9.63 0.78
CA GLN A 12 -6.99 10.42 0.16
C GLN A 12 -5.61 9.83 0.49
N ALA A 13 -5.39 9.42 1.74
CA ALA A 13 -4.16 8.76 2.17
C ALA A 13 -3.91 7.46 1.39
N LEU A 14 -4.93 6.61 1.27
CA LEU A 14 -4.87 5.37 0.48
C LEU A 14 -4.59 5.66 -1.00
N ARG A 15 -5.26 6.65 -1.60
CA ARG A 15 -5.01 7.05 -3.00
C ARG A 15 -3.58 7.49 -3.23
N ILE A 16 -3.01 8.30 -2.32
CA ILE A 16 -1.62 8.75 -2.39
C ILE A 16 -0.67 7.55 -2.28
N ALA A 17 -0.93 6.64 -1.34
CA ALA A 17 -0.11 5.45 -1.14
C ALA A 17 -0.13 4.51 -2.35
N ILE A 18 -1.32 4.30 -2.97
CA ILE A 18 -1.47 3.49 -4.19
C ILE A 18 -0.62 4.08 -5.32
N ASN A 19 -0.73 5.39 -5.56
CA ASN A 19 0.03 6.05 -6.63
C ASN A 19 1.54 5.95 -6.38
N ALA A 20 1.99 6.17 -5.14
CA ALA A 20 3.40 6.05 -4.78
C ALA A 20 3.92 4.62 -4.98
N ALA A 21 3.15 3.61 -4.56
CA ALA A 21 3.52 2.21 -4.74
C ALA A 21 3.58 1.82 -6.22
N LEU A 22 2.65 2.30 -7.07
CA LEU A 22 2.66 2.02 -8.50
C LEU A 22 3.89 2.61 -9.21
N VAL A 23 4.26 3.84 -8.88
CA VAL A 23 5.48 4.47 -9.42
C VAL A 23 6.70 3.66 -9.04
N GLU A 24 6.85 3.34 -7.75
CA GLU A 24 8.02 2.60 -7.26
C GLU A 24 8.12 1.19 -7.86
N VAL A 25 6.99 0.47 -7.96
CA VAL A 25 6.90 -0.85 -8.61
C VAL A 25 7.32 -0.77 -10.07
N GLY A 26 6.89 0.29 -10.79
CA GLY A 26 7.30 0.53 -12.17
C GLY A 26 8.78 0.87 -12.30
N GLU A 27 9.32 1.74 -11.45
CA GLU A 27 10.75 2.11 -11.45
C GLU A 27 11.68 0.93 -11.13
N ARG A 28 11.18 -0.05 -10.35
CA ARG A 28 11.94 -1.25 -9.96
C ARG A 28 11.64 -2.47 -10.83
N GLU A 29 10.85 -2.32 -11.90
CA GLU A 29 10.42 -3.41 -12.80
C GLU A 29 9.83 -4.62 -12.04
N MET A 30 9.12 -4.35 -10.94
CA MET A 30 8.56 -5.40 -10.08
C MET A 30 7.24 -5.92 -10.68
N GLU A 31 7.02 -7.24 -10.66
CA GLU A 31 5.74 -7.82 -11.09
C GLU A 31 4.73 -7.79 -9.94
N LEU A 32 4.12 -6.62 -9.72
CA LEU A 32 2.97 -6.47 -8.84
C LEU A 32 1.76 -5.98 -9.61
N SER A 33 0.63 -6.67 -9.44
CA SER A 33 -0.63 -6.18 -9.97
C SER A 33 -1.15 -4.99 -9.15
N VAL A 34 -1.88 -4.09 -9.81
CA VAL A 34 -2.60 -2.99 -9.14
C VAL A 34 -3.53 -3.52 -8.05
N ALA A 35 -4.14 -4.69 -8.26
CA ALA A 35 -5.01 -5.35 -7.31
C ALA A 35 -4.25 -5.77 -6.03
N ASP A 36 -3.07 -6.36 -6.17
CA ASP A 36 -2.24 -6.77 -5.03
C ASP A 36 -1.76 -5.56 -4.21
N ILE A 37 -1.34 -4.50 -4.89
CA ILE A 37 -0.94 -3.24 -4.24
C ILE A 37 -2.12 -2.68 -3.43
N THR A 38 -3.30 -2.63 -4.03
CA THR A 38 -4.51 -2.08 -3.41
C THR A 38 -4.93 -2.89 -2.18
N LEU A 39 -4.96 -4.23 -2.27
CA LEU A 39 -5.34 -5.10 -1.16
C LEU A 39 -4.38 -4.96 0.03
N ARG A 40 -3.08 -4.98 -0.22
CA ARG A 40 -2.06 -4.86 0.83
C ARG A 40 -2.10 -3.49 1.52
N LEU A 41 -2.38 -2.42 0.78
CA LEU A 41 -2.55 -1.07 1.35
C LEU A 41 -3.81 -0.98 2.23
N LEU A 42 -4.90 -1.62 1.80
CA LEU A 42 -6.12 -1.75 2.60
C LEU A 42 -5.87 -2.56 3.88
N ASP A 43 -5.17 -3.68 3.82
CA ASP A 43 -4.84 -4.49 5.00
C ASP A 43 -3.97 -3.71 6.00
N ALA A 44 -2.91 -3.04 5.52
CA ALA A 44 -2.04 -2.22 6.36
C ALA A 44 -2.80 -1.05 7.00
N TYR A 45 -3.74 -0.44 6.25
CA TYR A 45 -4.66 0.55 6.79
C TYR A 45 -5.59 -0.06 7.86
N LEU A 46 -6.17 -1.24 7.65
CA LEU A 46 -7.01 -1.90 8.64
C LEU A 46 -6.24 -2.26 9.92
N MET A 47 -4.93 -2.47 9.83
CA MET A 47 -4.04 -2.69 10.98
C MET A 47 -3.67 -1.40 11.74
N GLY A 48 -4.08 -0.24 11.25
CA GLY A 48 -3.92 1.05 11.96
C GLY A 48 -2.85 1.97 11.40
N GLU A 49 -2.12 1.59 10.35
CA GLU A 49 -1.22 2.51 9.67
C GLU A 49 -2.02 3.54 8.85
N ARG A 50 -1.63 4.81 8.91
CA ARG A 50 -2.32 5.94 8.28
C ARG A 50 -1.38 6.81 7.45
N ASP A 51 -0.08 6.68 7.65
CA ASP A 51 0.94 7.41 6.91
C ASP A 51 1.04 6.83 5.48
N PRO A 52 0.69 7.60 4.43
CA PRO A 52 0.72 7.13 3.05
C PRO A 52 2.11 6.64 2.60
N LYS A 53 3.17 7.26 3.13
CA LYS A 53 4.54 6.89 2.79
C LYS A 53 4.91 5.54 3.37
N LYS A 54 4.59 5.30 4.65
CA LYS A 54 4.84 4.00 5.29
C LYS A 54 4.02 2.89 4.65
N LEU A 55 2.77 3.18 4.27
CA LEU A 55 1.92 2.25 3.54
C LEU A 55 2.57 1.84 2.21
N ALA A 56 3.07 2.80 1.43
CA ALA A 56 3.78 2.52 0.18
C ALA A 56 5.10 1.77 0.40
N ASP A 57 5.92 2.19 1.36
CA ASP A 57 7.20 1.54 1.68
C ASP A 57 7.03 0.06 2.08
N ALA A 58 5.95 -0.26 2.82
CA ALA A 58 5.63 -1.62 3.24
C ALA A 58 5.32 -2.55 2.05
N ILE A 59 4.67 -2.03 1.01
CA ILE A 59 4.38 -2.77 -0.23
C ILE A 59 5.68 -3.16 -0.92
N VAL A 60 6.58 -2.19 -1.05
CA VAL A 60 7.84 -2.32 -1.79
C VAL A 60 8.79 -3.25 -1.04
N PHE A 61 8.95 -3.07 0.28
CA PHE A 61 9.84 -3.89 1.10
C PHE A 61 9.42 -5.36 1.16
N ASN A 62 8.12 -5.64 1.35
CA ASN A 62 7.62 -7.01 1.40
C ASN A 62 7.71 -7.72 0.04
N THR A 63 7.63 -6.96 -1.04
CA THR A 63 7.72 -7.53 -2.39
C THR A 63 9.17 -7.74 -2.80
N ALA A 64 10.07 -6.79 -2.51
CA ALA A 64 11.50 -6.95 -2.76
C ALA A 64 12.04 -8.20 -2.06
N LYS A 65 11.63 -8.49 -0.82
CA LYS A 65 11.99 -9.74 -0.11
C LYS A 65 11.58 -11.03 -0.83
N GLY A 66 10.56 -11.00 -1.68
CA GLY A 66 10.15 -12.15 -2.49
C GLY A 66 11.07 -12.44 -3.68
N TYR A 67 11.89 -11.46 -4.11
CA TYR A 67 12.80 -11.57 -5.26
C TYR A 67 14.27 -11.81 -4.87
N VAL A 68 14.62 -11.89 -3.57
CA VAL A 68 16.00 -12.13 -3.10
C VAL A 68 16.25 -13.60 -2.71
N ASN A 69 15.46 -14.56 -3.24
CA ASN A 69 15.73 -16.00 -3.09
C ASN A 69 15.99 -16.66 -4.44
#